data_AF-A0AAN9A6F1-F1
#
_entry.id   AF-A0AAN9A6F1-F1
#
_cell.length_a   1.000
_cell.length_b   1.000
_cell.length_c   1.000
_cell.angle_alpha   90.00
_cell.angle_beta   90.00
_cell.angle_gamma   90.00
#
_symmetry.space_group_name_H-M   'P 1'
#
loop_
_entity.id
_entity.type
_entity.pdbx_description
1 polymer ?
#
loop_
_entity_poly.entity_id
_entity_poly.type
_entity_poly.pdbx_seq_one_letter_code
_entity_poly.pdbx_strand_id
1 'polypeptide(L)'
;MEKMKLQSGHVLTALEGEELAKQNKDWEGYPEGLVRLSPGRWLFPTKYKLYADKFYNFKFRSTDTVIVTYPKCGTTWAQEIVWTMKYNPDLNHPDALDFLLARSPFL
;
A
#
# COMPACT_ATOMS: atom_id res chain seq x y z
N MET A 1 -20.49 4.79 -16.20
CA MET A 1 -19.14 5.00 -15.67
C MET A 1 -19.25 5.47 -14.24
N GLU A 2 -18.98 4.59 -13.28
CA GLU A 2 -19.11 4.89 -11.85
C GLU A 2 -17.85 5.64 -11.40
N LYS A 3 -17.93 6.97 -11.37
CA LYS A 3 -16.91 7.82 -10.76
C LYS A 3 -17.22 7.91 -9.27
N MET A 4 -16.28 7.48 -8.44
CA MET A 4 -16.43 7.58 -6.99
C MET A 4 -15.52 8.69 -6.47
N LYS A 5 -16.08 9.68 -5.78
CA LYS A 5 -15.32 10.71 -5.08
C LYS A 5 -14.97 10.23 -3.67
N LEU A 6 -13.69 10.23 -3.35
CA LEU A 6 -13.15 9.86 -2.04
C LEU A 6 -13.11 11.08 -1.11
N GLN A 7 -13.07 10.83 0.20
CA GLN A 7 -12.88 11.87 1.21
C GLN A 7 -11.51 12.54 1.11
N SER A 8 -10.53 11.86 0.53
CA SER A 8 -9.23 12.42 0.17
C SER A 8 -9.28 13.48 -0.94
N GLY A 9 -10.47 13.75 -1.51
CA GLY A 9 -10.67 14.65 -2.64
C GLY A 9 -10.39 14.01 -4.01
N HIS A 10 -9.83 12.81 -4.04
CA HIS A 10 -9.55 12.09 -5.28
C HIS A 10 -10.83 11.51 -5.91
N VAL A 11 -10.82 11.38 -7.23
CA VAL A 11 -11.85 10.69 -8.00
C VAL A 11 -11.28 9.37 -8.52
N LEU A 12 -11.94 8.28 -8.19
CA LEU A 12 -11.68 6.94 -8.72
C LEU A 12 -12.43 6.73 -10.03
N THR A 13 -11.71 6.27 -11.05
CA THR A 13 -12.25 5.84 -12.35
C THR A 13 -11.75 4.44 -12.66
N ALA A 14 -12.62 3.52 -13.08
CA ALA A 14 -12.20 2.21 -13.58
C ALA A 14 -11.24 2.37 -14.77
N LEU A 15 -10.21 1.53 -14.83
CA LEU A 15 -9.31 1.43 -15.97
C LEU A 15 -9.98 0.60 -17.06
N GLU A 16 -10.13 1.14 -18.26
CA GLU A 16 -10.84 0.51 -19.37
C GLU A 16 -10.09 0.72 -20.69
N GLY A 17 -10.53 0.03 -21.75
CA GLY A 17 -10.06 0.25 -23.12
C GLY A 17 -8.62 -0.21 -23.37
N GLU A 18 -7.93 0.52 -24.27
CA GLU A 18 -6.59 0.17 -24.74
C GLU A 18 -5.56 0.07 -23.60
N GLU A 19 -5.70 0.91 -22.57
CA GLU A 19 -4.78 0.91 -21.45
C GLU A 19 -4.92 -0.33 -20.57
N LEU A 20 -6.16 -0.76 -20.28
CA LEU A 20 -6.38 -2.02 -19.58
C LEU A 20 -5.88 -3.21 -20.41
N ALA A 21 -6.09 -3.19 -21.73
CA ALA A 21 -5.61 -4.24 -22.63
C ALA A 21 -4.07 -4.34 -22.63
N LYS A 22 -3.37 -3.20 -22.60
CA LYS A 22 -1.90 -3.17 -22.45
C LYS A 22 -1.45 -3.76 -21.12
N GLN A 23 -2.10 -3.38 -20.02
CA GLN A 23 -1.77 -3.91 -18.70
C GLN A 23 -1.95 -5.43 -18.62
N ASN A 24 -3.09 -5.94 -19.11
CA ASN A 24 -3.41 -7.36 -19.06
C ASN A 24 -2.48 -8.20 -19.95
N LYS A 25 -1.93 -7.63 -21.02
CA LYS A 25 -0.93 -8.31 -21.85
C LYS A 25 0.31 -8.70 -21.04
N ASP A 26 0.73 -7.85 -20.10
CA ASP A 26 1.93 -8.07 -19.30
C ASP A 26 1.63 -8.84 -18.00
N TRP A 27 0.47 -8.59 -17.38
CA TRP A 27 0.07 -9.21 -16.11
C TRP A 27 -1.44 -9.21 -15.87
N GLU A 28 -2.02 -10.40 -15.71
CA GLU A 28 -3.46 -10.61 -15.49
C GLU A 28 -3.86 -10.78 -14.01
N GLY A 29 -2.94 -10.57 -13.06
CA GLY A 29 -3.17 -10.86 -11.64
C GLY A 29 -4.15 -9.94 -10.89
N TYR A 30 -4.92 -9.11 -11.60
CA TYR A 30 -5.97 -8.26 -11.04
C TYR A 30 -7.34 -8.62 -11.64
N PRO A 31 -7.96 -9.74 -11.22
CA PRO A 31 -9.19 -10.26 -11.83
C PRO A 31 -10.39 -9.32 -11.68
N GLU A 32 -10.40 -8.49 -10.63
CA GLU A 32 -11.43 -7.46 -10.40
C GLU A 32 -11.11 -6.12 -11.07
N GLY A 33 -10.02 -6.06 -11.84
CA GLY A 33 -9.58 -4.87 -12.57
C GLY A 33 -8.78 -3.88 -11.73
N LEU A 34 -8.53 -2.72 -12.35
CA LEU A 34 -7.77 -1.60 -11.81
C LEU A 34 -8.61 -0.34 -11.78
N VAL A 35 -8.25 0.57 -10.89
CA VAL A 35 -8.83 1.90 -10.77
C VAL A 35 -7.72 2.95 -10.79
N ARG A 36 -8.02 4.09 -11.42
CA ARG A 36 -7.17 5.27 -11.47
C ARG A 36 -7.70 6.35 -10.54
N LEU A 37 -6.82 6.95 -9.74
CA LEU A 37 -7.13 8.12 -8.92
C LEU A 37 -6.69 9.40 -9.61
N SER A 38 -7.54 10.41 -9.58
CA SER A 38 -7.25 11.77 -10.05
C SER A 38 -7.52 12.80 -8.95
N PRO A 39 -6.69 13.84 -8.78
CA PRO A 39 -5.44 14.12 -9.51
C PRO A 39 -4.32 13.13 -9.13
N GLY A 40 -3.24 13.05 -9.93
CA GLY A 40 -2.06 12.21 -9.63
C GLY A 40 -1.89 10.96 -10.49
N ARG A 41 -2.96 10.46 -11.13
CA ARG A 41 -2.95 9.30 -12.04
C ARG A 41 -2.39 8.01 -11.41
N TRP A 42 -2.61 7.82 -10.12
CA TRP A 42 -2.19 6.60 -9.43
C TRP A 42 -3.08 5.42 -9.81
N LEU A 43 -2.49 4.25 -10.01
CA LEU A 43 -3.18 3.01 -10.33
C LEU A 43 -3.18 2.07 -9.13
N PHE A 44 -4.35 1.55 -8.79
CA PHE A 44 -4.53 0.58 -7.72
C PHE A 44 -5.48 -0.54 -8.16
N PRO A 45 -5.43 -1.71 -7.50
CA PRO A 45 -6.47 -2.74 -7.63
C PRO A 45 -7.84 -2.18 -7.25
N THR A 46 -8.90 -2.65 -7.92
CA THR A 46 -10.28 -2.21 -7.65
C THR A 46 -10.66 -2.31 -6.16
N LYS A 47 -10.12 -3.30 -5.42
CA LYS A 47 -10.35 -3.48 -3.98
C LYS A 47 -9.91 -2.29 -3.12
N TYR A 48 -8.99 -1.45 -3.59
CA TYR A 48 -8.58 -0.25 -2.87
C TYR A 48 -9.77 0.64 -2.51
N LYS A 49 -10.82 0.68 -3.35
CA LYS A 49 -12.05 1.46 -3.11
C LYS A 49 -12.73 1.14 -1.77
N LEU A 50 -12.59 -0.10 -1.27
CA LEU A 50 -13.22 -0.56 -0.03
C LEU A 50 -12.57 0.06 1.22
N TYR A 51 -11.32 0.49 1.11
CA TYR A 51 -10.50 0.92 2.24
C TYR A 51 -9.94 2.33 2.09
N ALA A 52 -10.02 2.95 0.91
CA ALA A 52 -9.45 4.25 0.60
C ALA A 52 -9.77 5.34 1.64
N ASP A 53 -11.06 5.50 1.99
CA ASP A 53 -11.48 6.48 2.99
C ASP A 53 -11.05 6.08 4.42
N LYS A 54 -10.98 4.78 4.72
CA LYS A 54 -10.48 4.31 6.03
C LYS A 54 -8.99 4.63 6.18
N PHE A 55 -8.19 4.41 5.13
CA PHE A 55 -6.78 4.76 5.12
C PHE A 55 -6.57 6.27 5.22
N TYR A 56 -7.35 7.06 4.47
CA TYR A 56 -7.25 8.52 4.52
C TYR A 56 -7.55 9.08 5.91
N ASN A 57 -8.50 8.48 6.63
CA ASN A 57 -8.87 8.91 7.98
C ASN A 57 -8.11 8.19 9.10
N PHE A 58 -7.18 7.30 8.77
CA PHE A 58 -6.42 6.53 9.76
C PHE A 58 -5.71 7.50 10.72
N LYS A 59 -5.83 7.23 12.02
CA LYS A 59 -5.26 8.07 13.08
C LYS A 59 -3.96 7.45 13.57
N PHE A 60 -2.86 8.05 13.14
CA PHE A 60 -1.53 7.70 13.64
C PHE A 60 -1.38 8.11 15.11
N ARG A 61 -0.56 7.34 15.83
CA ARG A 61 -0.10 7.65 17.19
C ARG A 61 1.26 8.33 17.10
N SER A 62 1.63 9.10 18.12
CA SER A 62 2.93 9.77 18.19
C SER A 62 4.13 8.80 18.21
N THR A 63 3.89 7.54 18.55
CA THR A 63 4.91 6.47 18.62
C THR A 63 5.05 5.68 17.32
N ASP A 64 4.16 5.88 16.35
CA ASP A 64 4.14 5.13 15.10
C ASP A 64 5.36 5.50 14.24
N THR A 65 5.93 4.50 13.59
CA THR A 65 7.02 4.66 12.63
C THR A 65 6.54 4.15 11.29
N VAL A 66 6.49 5.02 10.29
CA VAL A 66 5.94 4.70 8.97
C VAL A 66 7.06 4.64 7.94
N ILE A 67 7.15 3.52 7.23
CA ILE A 67 8.07 3.33 6.11
C ILE A 67 7.27 3.39 4.82
N VAL A 68 7.50 4.44 4.03
CA VAL A 68 6.76 4.70 2.78
C VAL A 68 7.73 4.70 1.62
N THR A 69 7.52 3.80 0.66
CA THR A 69 8.35 3.71 -0.55
C THR A 69 7.48 3.33 -1.75
N TYR A 70 7.97 3.59 -2.97
CA TYR A 70 7.46 2.88 -4.13
C TYR A 70 7.83 1.38 -4.03
N PRO A 71 7.02 0.45 -4.58
CA PRO A 71 7.34 -0.97 -4.50
C PRO A 71 8.73 -1.28 -5.06
N LYS A 72 9.43 -2.22 -4.41
CA LYS A 72 10.76 -2.73 -4.80
C LYS A 72 11.94 -1.76 -4.60
N CYS A 73 11.76 -0.70 -3.80
CA CYS A 73 12.84 0.23 -3.43
C CYS A 73 13.56 -0.11 -2.11
N GLY A 74 13.64 -1.39 -1.71
CA GLY A 74 14.34 -1.81 -0.49
C GLY A 74 13.52 -1.74 0.81
N THR A 75 12.19 -1.68 0.72
CA THR A 75 11.29 -1.56 1.88
C THR A 75 11.53 -2.62 2.96
N THR A 76 11.76 -3.88 2.56
CA THR A 76 12.03 -4.99 3.48
C THR A 76 13.29 -4.75 4.33
N TRP A 77 14.37 -4.26 3.72
CA TRP A 77 15.59 -3.93 4.45
C TRP A 77 15.37 -2.77 5.41
N ALA A 78 14.68 -1.72 4.95
CA ALA A 78 14.36 -0.59 5.82
C ALA A 78 13.51 -1.02 7.02
N GLN A 79 12.53 -1.91 6.83
CA GLN A 79 11.71 -2.46 7.91
C GLN A 79 12.54 -3.22 8.95
N GLU A 80 13.43 -4.12 8.51
CA GLU A 80 14.28 -4.88 9.42
C GLU A 80 15.28 -4.01 10.18
N ILE A 81 15.93 -3.07 9.50
CA ILE A 81 16.90 -2.15 10.11
C ILE A 81 16.22 -1.30 11.17
N VAL A 82 15.12 -0.63 10.82
CA VAL A 82 14.40 0.27 11.74
C VAL A 82 13.81 -0.51 12.92
N TRP A 83 13.22 -1.68 12.68
CA TRP A 83 12.66 -2.49 13.75
C TRP A 83 13.75 -2.98 14.71
N THR A 84 14.89 -3.46 14.18
CA THR A 84 16.02 -3.92 14.99
C THR A 84 16.60 -2.78 15.83
N MET A 85 16.84 -1.61 15.22
CA MET A 85 17.35 -0.44 15.96
C MET A 85 16.41 0.01 17.08
N LYS A 86 15.09 -0.10 16.88
CA LYS A 86 14.09 0.39 17.84
C LYS A 86 13.78 -0.61 18.96
N TYR A 87 13.74 -1.90 18.64
CA TYR A 87 13.20 -2.93 19.54
C TYR A 87 14.19 -4.05 19.87
N ASN A 88 15.28 -4.20 19.11
CA ASN A 88 16.25 -5.28 19.30
C ASN A 88 17.72 -4.81 19.20
N PRO A 89 18.14 -3.80 20.00
CA PRO A 89 19.50 -3.23 19.91
C PRO A 89 20.60 -4.24 20.26
N ASP A 90 20.31 -5.18 21.16
CA ASP A 90 21.25 -6.21 21.63
C ASP A 90 21.15 -7.54 20.86
N LEU A 91 20.34 -7.58 19.79
CA LEU A 91 20.16 -8.74 18.92
C LEU A 91 19.66 -10.02 19.62
N ASN A 92 18.88 -9.88 20.70
CA ASN A 92 18.38 -10.98 21.54
C ASN A 92 16.85 -10.96 21.79
N HIS A 93 16.10 -10.06 21.14
CA HIS A 93 14.65 -9.97 21.29
C HIS A 93 13.97 -11.25 20.77
N PRO A 94 13.06 -11.89 21.55
CA PRO A 94 12.45 -13.17 21.16
C PRO A 94 11.69 -13.09 19.84
N ASP A 95 10.98 -11.99 19.60
CA ASP A 95 10.18 -11.78 18.40
C ASP A 95 11.04 -11.47 17.15
N ALA A 96 12.37 -11.36 17.26
CA ALA A 96 13.23 -11.05 16.11
C ALA A 96 13.14 -12.11 15.00
N LEU A 97 12.76 -13.35 15.35
CA LEU A 97 12.54 -14.44 14.42
C LEU A 97 11.11 -14.49 13.87
N ASP A 98 10.20 -13.66 14.40
CA ASP A 98 8.84 -13.60 13.89
C ASP A 98 8.82 -13.02 12.48
N PHE A 99 7.84 -13.50 11.73
CA PHE A 99 7.59 -13.06 10.37
C PHE A 99 7.44 -11.53 10.30
N LEU A 100 8.11 -10.90 9.34
CA LEU A 100 8.19 -9.44 9.24
C LEU A 100 6.82 -8.75 9.26
N LEU A 101 5.78 -9.35 8.65
CA LEU A 101 4.44 -8.74 8.66
C LEU A 101 3.78 -8.71 10.05
N ALA A 102 4.22 -9.55 11.00
CA ALA A 102 3.79 -9.46 12.39
C ALA A 102 4.43 -8.26 13.12
N ARG A 103 5.68 -7.93 12.75
CA ARG A 103 6.47 -6.83 13.33
C ARG A 103 6.23 -5.48 12.66
N SER A 104 5.90 -5.49 11.38
CA SER A 104 5.60 -4.33 10.54
C SER A 104 4.37 -4.62 9.68
N PRO A 105 3.16 -4.28 10.17
CA PRO A 105 1.93 -4.42 9.39
C PRO A 105 2.01 -3.67 8.05
N PHE A 106 1.45 -4.28 7.00
CA PHE A 106 1.34 -3.67 5.67
C PHE A 106 -0.03 -2.98 5.55
N LEU A 107 -0.02 -1.67 5.25
CA LEU A 107 -1.22 -0.85 5.09
C LEU A 107 -1.84 -0.99 3.70
#